data_AF-A0AA43BYV5-F1
#
_entry.id   AF-A0AA43BYV5-F1
#
_cell.length_a   1.000
_cell.length_b   1.000
_cell.length_c   1.000
_cell.angle_alpha   90.00
_cell.angle_beta   90.00
_cell.angle_gamma   90.00
#
_symmetry.space_group_name_H-M   'P 1'
#
loop_
_entity.id
_entity.type
_entity.pdbx_description
1 polymer ?
#
loop_
_entity_poly.entity_id
_entity_poly.type
_entity_poly.pdbx_seq_one_letter_code
_entity_poly.pdbx_strand_id
1 'polypeptide(L)' 'ERLRRAGLQKALAGLDPRSRRIIEARWLHEKDSATLHDLAAESGVSAERIRQIEAKAFGKMKGVLAATRA' A
#
# COMPACT_ATOMS: atom_id res chain seq x y z
N GLU A 1 -9.76 19.15 -2.02
CA GLU A 1 -8.94 18.25 -1.18
C GLU A 1 -9.65 16.95 -0.75
N ARG A 2 -10.90 16.97 -0.26
CA ARG A 2 -11.65 15.76 0.17
C ARG A 2 -11.74 14.63 -0.86
N LEU A 3 -11.87 14.94 -2.15
CA LEU A 3 -11.94 13.95 -3.23
C LEU A 3 -10.66 13.09 -3.35
N ARG A 4 -9.48 13.68 -3.10
CA ARG A 4 -8.21 12.92 -3.07
C ARG A 4 -8.17 11.96 -1.87
N ARG A 5 -8.68 12.40 -0.71
CA ARG A 5 -8.77 11.58 0.51
C ARG A 5 -9.76 10.42 0.33
N ALA A 6 -10.92 10.67 -0.27
CA ALA A 6 -11.94 9.65 -0.54
C ALA A 6 -11.46 8.60 -1.55
N GLY A 7 -10.82 9.02 -2.64
CA GLY A 7 -10.22 8.09 -3.61
C GLY A 7 -9.12 7.23 -2.99
N LEU A 8 -8.29 7.81 -2.13
CA LEU A 8 -7.26 7.06 -1.40
C LEU A 8 -7.85 6.03 -0.44
N GLN A 9 -8.87 6.39 0.34
CA GLN A 9 -9.53 5.44 1.24
C GLN A 9 -10.20 4.30 0.48
N LYS A 10 -10.86 4.59 -0.65
CA LYS A 10 -11.44 3.55 -1.53
C LYS A 10 -10.37 2.64 -2.12
N ALA A 11 -9.24 3.19 -2.53
CA ALA A 11 -8.10 2.44 -3.03
C ALA A 11 -7.51 1.51 -1.95
N LEU A 12 -7.34 2.01 -0.72
CA LEU A 12 -6.86 1.23 0.43
C LEU A 12 -7.85 0.13 0.84
N ALA A 13 -9.15 0.38 0.73
CA ALA A 13 -10.19 -0.61 1.02
C ALA A 13 -10.20 -1.79 0.02
N GLY A 14 -9.73 -1.58 -1.22
CA GLY A 14 -9.59 -2.64 -2.22
C GLY A 14 -8.31 -3.48 -2.11
N LEU A 15 -7.45 -3.18 -1.13
CA LEU A 15 -6.24 -3.94 -0.85
C LEU A 15 -6.50 -5.05 0.16
N ASP A 16 -5.88 -6.20 -0.08
CA ASP A 16 -5.80 -7.27 0.89
C ASP A 16 -5.08 -6.79 2.18
N PRO A 17 -5.41 -7.32 3.38
CA PRO A 17 -4.91 -6.80 4.65
C PRO A 17 -3.37 -6.67 4.71
N ARG A 18 -2.66 -7.63 4.12
CA ARG A 18 -1.20 -7.65 4.05
C ARG A 18 -0.65 -6.53 3.16
N SER A 19 -1.24 -6.36 1.98
CA SER A 19 -0.89 -5.29 1.03
C SER A 19 -1.13 -3.91 1.64
N ARG A 20 -2.27 -3.75 2.31
CA ARG A 20 -2.63 -2.53 3.02
C ARG A 20 -1.60 -2.20 4.08
N ARG A 21 -1.25 -3.14 4.96
CA ARG A 21 -0.26 -2.92 6.02
C ARG A 21 1.10 -2.50 5.48
N ILE A 22 1.57 -3.10 4.38
CA ILE A 22 2.84 -2.70 3.73
C ILE A 22 2.76 -1.27 3.21
N ILE A 23 1.68 -0.89 2.53
CA ILE A 23 1.51 0.48 2.02
C ILE A 23 1.39 1.49 3.16
N GLU A 24 0.60 1.20 4.18
CA GLU A 24 0.43 2.07 5.34
C GLU A 24 1.77 2.26 6.09
N ALA A 25 2.50 1.18 6.35
CA ALA A 25 3.79 1.22 7.04
C ALA A 25 4.89 1.95 6.25
N ARG A 26 4.87 1.91 4.91
CA ARG A 26 5.89 2.53 4.06
C ARG A 26 5.57 3.95 3.59
N TRP A 27 4.29 4.27 3.41
CA TRP A 27 3.86 5.51 2.77
C TRP A 27 3.07 6.44 3.69
N LEU A 28 2.44 5.93 4.75
CA LEU A 28 1.68 6.75 5.69
C LEU A 28 2.45 7.07 6.98
N HIS A 29 3.55 6.35 7.26
CA HIS A 29 4.45 6.71 8.34
C HIS A 29 5.54 7.68 7.84
N GLU A 30 5.41 8.95 8.21
CA GLU A 30 6.32 10.03 7.79
C GLU A 30 7.67 10.03 8.53
N LYS A 31 7.74 9.52 9.77
CA LYS A 31 8.97 9.54 10.59
C LYS A 31 9.72 8.22 10.66
N ASP A 32 9.01 7.09 10.52
CA ASP A 32 9.58 5.75 10.69
C ASP A 32 9.00 4.79 9.64
N SER A 33 9.25 5.12 8.37
CA SER A 33 8.78 4.26 7.28
C SER A 33 9.49 2.90 7.35
N ALA A 34 8.72 1.83 7.53
CA ALA A 34 9.29 0.49 7.67
C ALA A 34 10.09 0.11 6.41
N THR A 35 11.25 -0.51 6.57
CA THR A 35 12.01 -0.98 5.41
C THR A 35 11.40 -2.27 4.86
N LEU A 36 11.75 -2.63 3.62
CA LEU A 36 11.37 -3.94 3.06
C LEU A 36 11.87 -5.10 3.92
N HIS A 37 13.02 -4.95 4.58
CA HIS A 37 13.60 -5.96 5.46
C HIS A 37 12.83 -6.10 6.77
N ASP A 38 12.40 -4.99 7.38
CA ASP A 38 11.60 -5.02 8.61
C ASP A 38 10.25 -5.71 8.37
N LEU A 39 9.58 -5.34 7.28
CA LEU A 39 8.30 -5.93 6.90
C LEU A 39 8.43 -7.41 6.51
N ALA A 40 9.55 -7.77 5.90
CA ALA A 40 9.90 -9.15 5.56
C ALA A 40 10.07 -9.99 6.83
N ALA A 41 10.83 -9.48 7.80
CA ALA A 41 11.04 -10.11 9.10
C ALA A 41 9.72 -10.27 9.87
N GLU A 42 8.91 -9.21 9.97
CA GLU A 42 7.60 -9.24 10.65
C GLU A 42 6.63 -10.23 9.97
N SER A 43 6.64 -10.28 8.64
CA SER A 43 5.68 -11.08 7.88
C SER A 43 6.18 -12.49 7.53
N GLY A 44 7.38 -12.88 7.98
CA GLY A 44 8.01 -14.18 7.71
C GLY A 44 8.22 -14.49 6.24
N VAL A 45 8.50 -13.49 5.40
CA VAL A 45 8.75 -13.67 3.96
C VAL A 45 9.98 -12.90 3.52
N SER A 46 10.46 -13.12 2.29
CA SER A 46 11.59 -12.35 1.76
C SER A 46 11.23 -10.89 1.46
N ALA A 47 12.23 -10.01 1.51
CA ALA A 47 12.10 -8.60 1.11
C ALA A 47 11.59 -8.46 -0.33
N GLU A 48 12.02 -9.35 -1.23
CA GLU A 48 11.52 -9.38 -2.61
C GLU A 48 10.02 -9.71 -2.67
N ARG A 49 9.53 -10.61 -1.80
CA ARG A 49 8.10 -10.89 -1.72
C ARG A 49 7.31 -9.66 -1.23
N ILE A 50 7.83 -8.91 -0.27
CA ILE A 50 7.21 -7.64 0.17
C ILE A 50 7.18 -6.64 -0.99
N ARG A 51 8.27 -6.51 -1.76
CA ARG A 51 8.34 -5.65 -2.95
C ARG A 51 7.29 -6.01 -4.00
N GLN A 52 7.10 -7.31 -4.27
CA GLN A 52 6.07 -7.77 -5.20
C GLN A 52 4.66 -7.45 -4.72
N ILE A 53 4.39 -7.63 -3.41
CA ILE A 53 3.11 -7.28 -2.80
C ILE A 53 2.86 -5.77 -2.90
N GLU A 54 3.87 -4.95 -2.60
CA GLU A 54 3.81 -3.49 -2.74
C GLU A 54 3.50 -3.08 -4.19
N ALA A 55 4.22 -3.62 -5.17
CA ALA A 55 3.99 -3.31 -6.58
C ALA A 55 2.55 -3.65 -7.03
N LYS A 56 2.05 -4.83 -6.61
CA LYS A 56 0.67 -5.25 -6.87
C LYS A 56 -0.36 -4.34 -6.21
N ALA A 57 -0.09 -3.92 -4.98
CA ALA A 57 -0.93 -2.99 -4.24
C ALA A 57 -1.00 -1.63 -4.95
N PHE A 58 0.14 -1.08 -5.38
CA PHE A 58 0.19 0.15 -6.16
C PHE A 58 -0.57 0.05 -7.48
N GLY A 59 -0.45 -1.08 -8.19
CA GLY A 59 -1.22 -1.33 -9.41
C GLY A 59 -2.72 -1.24 -9.16
N LYS A 60 -3.23 -1.94 -8.12
CA LYS A 60 -4.64 -1.86 -7.71
C LYS A 60 -5.04 -0.42 -7.34
N MET A 61 -4.25 0.27 -6.52
CA MET A 61 -4.56 1.63 -6.09
C MET A 61 -4.62 2.61 -7.27
N LYS A 62 -3.67 2.54 -8.20
CA LYS A 62 -3.68 3.36 -9.42
C LYS A 62 -4.93 3.10 -10.26
N GLY A 63 -5.36 1.85 -10.39
CA GLY A 63 -6.60 1.50 -11.08
C GLY A 63 -7.83 2.15 -10.44
N VAL A 64 -7.98 2.06 -9.12
CA VAL A 64 -9.11 2.68 -8.40
C VAL A 64 -9.06 4.21 -8.48
N LEU A 65 -7.87 4.81 -8.33
CA LEU A 65 -7.71 6.26 -8.41
C LEU A 65 -7.97 6.80 -9.82
N ALA A 66 -7.60 6.06 -10.87
CA ALA A 66 -7.94 6.39 -12.24
C ALA A 66 -9.44 6.28 -12.48
N ALA A 67 -10.08 5.20 -12.01
CA ALA A 67 -11.53 5.01 -12.11
C ALA A 67 -12.34 6.01 -11.29
N THR A 68 -11.78 6.58 -10.22
CA THR A 68 -12.45 7.62 -9.40
C THR A 68 -12.38 9.00 -10.04
N ARG A 69 -11.54 9.19 -11.07
CA ARG A 69 -11.41 10.44 -11.83
C ARG A 69 -12.24 10.44 -13.13
N ALA A 70 -12.70 9.27 -13.58
CA ALA A 70 -13.61 9.11 -14.71
C ALA A 70 -15.06 9.25 -14.23
#